data_AF-A0A9W9KI73-F1
#
_entry.id   AF-A0A9W9KI73-F1
#
_cell.length_a   1.000
_cell.length_b   1.000
_cell.length_c   1.000
_cell.angle_alpha   90.00
_cell.angle_beta   90.00
_cell.angle_gamma   90.00
#
_symmetry.space_group_name_H-M   'P 1'
#
loop_
_entity.id
_entity.type
_entity.pdbx_description
1 polymer ?
#
loop_
_entity_poly.entity_id
_entity_poly.type
_entity_poly.pdbx_seq_one_letter_code
_entity_poly.pdbx_strand_id
1 'polypeptide(L)'
;MNSFRFARSALRARPSMFSAPIQRRGYAEAVADKIKLSLTLPHQTIYRSTGVTQVNLPAASGEMGVLANHVPSIEQLKPGLVEIIEEGGATKQYFLSGGFAVVQPDSQLSINAVEGYPLEDFSADAIRSQIAEAQKIANGSGSEQDIAEAKIELDVLETLQAHVK
;
A
#
# COMPACT_ATOMS: atom_id res chain seq x y z
N MET A 1 32.97 73.43 -54.73
CA MET A 1 32.89 73.13 -53.28
C MET A 1 31.46 72.75 -52.95
N ASN A 2 31.18 71.46 -52.74
CA ASN A 2 30.39 70.97 -51.59
C ASN A 2 30.11 69.47 -51.70
N SER A 3 30.53 68.78 -50.65
CA SER A 3 30.49 67.35 -50.39
C SER A 3 29.20 66.96 -49.67
N PHE A 4 28.52 65.88 -50.08
CA PHE A 4 27.53 65.19 -49.23
C PHE A 4 27.55 63.69 -49.60
N ARG A 5 28.44 62.89 -48.99
CA ARG A 5 28.26 62.10 -47.74
C ARG A 5 27.03 61.18 -47.78
N PHE A 6 27.28 59.90 -48.10
CA PHE A 6 26.37 58.78 -47.88
C PHE A 6 26.08 58.61 -46.38
N ALA A 7 24.82 58.76 -45.98
CA ALA A 7 24.37 58.40 -44.64
C ALA A 7 23.95 56.92 -44.61
N ARG A 8 24.71 56.07 -43.92
CA ARG A 8 24.29 54.70 -43.59
C ARG A 8 23.30 54.76 -42.42
N SER A 9 22.06 54.33 -42.64
CA SER A 9 21.07 54.19 -41.56
C SER A 9 21.47 53.02 -40.65
N ALA A 10 21.82 53.31 -39.40
CA ALA A 10 22.02 52.28 -38.39
C ALA A 10 20.65 51.78 -37.88
N LEU A 11 20.22 50.61 -38.33
CA LEU A 11 19.10 49.88 -37.73
C LEU A 11 19.54 49.35 -36.36
N ARG A 12 19.11 50.01 -35.29
CA ARG A 12 19.31 49.55 -33.92
C ARG A 12 18.32 48.42 -33.64
N ALA A 13 18.78 47.18 -33.68
CA ALA A 13 17.98 46.02 -33.31
C ALA A 13 17.53 46.16 -31.85
N ARG A 14 16.21 46.21 -31.61
CA ARG A 14 15.64 46.17 -30.27
C ARG A 14 15.65 44.70 -29.83
N PRO A 15 16.15 44.36 -28.62
CA PRO A 15 16.01 42.98 -28.15
C PRO A 15 14.52 42.70 -27.94
N SER A 16 14.00 41.70 -28.64
CA SER A 16 12.68 41.16 -28.34
C SER A 16 12.76 40.52 -26.95
N MET A 17 12.09 41.11 -25.96
CA MET A 17 11.87 40.45 -24.69
C MET A 17 11.06 39.18 -24.96
N PHE A 18 11.72 38.03 -24.96
CA PHE A 18 11.04 36.75 -24.82
C PHE A 18 10.42 36.74 -23.43
N SER A 19 9.12 37.02 -23.35
CA SER A 19 8.33 36.71 -22.17
C SER A 19 8.37 35.19 -22.00
N ALA A 20 9.17 34.70 -21.07
CA ALA A 20 9.06 33.31 -20.65
C ALA A 20 7.60 33.06 -20.25
N PRO A 21 6.97 31.96 -20.68
CA PRO A 21 5.64 31.64 -20.21
C PRO A 21 5.73 31.53 -18.69
N ILE A 22 4.95 32.35 -17.97
CA ILE A 22 4.76 32.17 -16.54
C ILE A 22 4.20 30.76 -16.39
N GLN A 23 5.05 29.82 -15.95
CA GLN A 23 4.56 28.54 -15.50
C GLN A 23 3.68 28.83 -14.30
N ARG A 24 2.35 28.86 -14.53
CA ARG A 24 1.38 28.79 -13.45
C ARG A 24 1.74 27.52 -12.69
N ARG A 25 2.21 27.68 -11.45
CA ARG A 25 2.14 26.61 -10.47
C ARG A 25 0.66 26.34 -10.26
N GLY A 26 0.10 25.42 -11.03
CA GLY A 26 -1.18 24.84 -10.70
C GLY A 26 -1.03 24.15 -9.35
N TYR A 27 -1.96 24.41 -8.44
CA TYR A 27 -2.21 23.45 -7.38
C TYR A 27 -2.68 22.16 -8.05
N ALA A 28 -2.22 21.01 -7.55
CA ALA A 28 -2.60 19.71 -8.06
C ALA A 28 -4.13 19.65 -8.22
N GLU A 29 -4.58 19.13 -9.37
CA GLU A 29 -5.98 18.81 -9.62
C GLU A 29 -6.51 18.02 -8.41
N ALA A 30 -7.71 18.39 -7.93
CA ALA A 30 -8.31 17.76 -6.75
C ALA A 30 -8.21 16.24 -6.89
N VAL A 31 -7.36 15.65 -6.04
CA VAL A 31 -7.01 14.25 -6.18
C VAL A 31 -8.26 13.44 -5.90
N ALA A 32 -8.52 12.43 -6.74
CA ALA A 32 -9.58 11.49 -6.46
C ALA A 32 -9.45 11.00 -5.01
N ASP A 33 -10.55 10.99 -4.26
CA ASP A 33 -10.65 10.43 -2.88
C ASP A 33 -10.53 8.88 -2.89
N LYS A 34 -9.78 8.33 -3.86
CA LYS A 34 -9.75 6.93 -4.22
C LYS A 34 -8.30 6.49 -4.35
N ILE A 35 -8.01 5.35 -3.74
CA ILE A 35 -6.75 4.64 -3.89
C ILE A 35 -6.98 3.42 -4.79
N LYS A 36 -6.07 3.17 -5.73
CA LYS A 36 -6.10 1.98 -6.57
C LYS A 36 -5.44 0.84 -5.81
N LEU A 37 -6.24 -0.09 -5.32
CA LEU A 37 -5.76 -1.27 -4.61
C LEU A 37 -5.50 -2.43 -5.57
N SER A 38 -4.32 -3.04 -5.43
CA SER A 38 -4.01 -4.36 -5.96
C SER A 38 -3.66 -5.27 -4.79
N LEU A 39 -4.39 -6.38 -4.63
CA LEU A 39 -4.13 -7.39 -3.60
C LEU A 39 -3.83 -8.70 -4.32
N THR A 40 -2.59 -9.15 -4.21
CA THR A 40 -2.07 -10.28 -4.97
C THR A 40 -1.43 -11.32 -4.06
N LEU A 41 -1.83 -12.56 -4.27
CA LEU A 41 -1.20 -13.78 -3.76
C LEU A 41 -0.43 -14.45 -4.91
N PRO A 42 0.56 -15.32 -4.63
CA PRO A 42 1.29 -16.04 -5.66
C PRO A 42 0.39 -16.88 -6.58
N HIS A 43 -0.71 -17.42 -6.04
CA HIS A 43 -1.64 -18.31 -6.75
C HIS A 43 -2.91 -17.60 -7.25
N GLN A 44 -3.25 -16.42 -6.72
CA GLN A 44 -4.50 -15.70 -7.05
C GLN A 44 -4.34 -14.18 -6.92
N THR A 45 -5.03 -13.43 -7.79
CA THR A 45 -5.22 -11.98 -7.62
C THR A 45 -6.63 -11.72 -7.08
N ILE A 46 -6.73 -11.19 -5.85
CA ILE A 46 -8.01 -10.88 -5.22
C ILE A 46 -8.53 -9.53 -5.73
N TYR A 47 -7.66 -8.51 -5.77
CA TYR A 47 -7.98 -7.18 -6.31
C TYR A 47 -7.01 -6.80 -7.42
N ARG A 48 -7.56 -6.23 -8.51
CA ARG A 48 -6.78 -5.77 -9.67
C ARG A 48 -7.04 -4.29 -9.93
N SER A 49 -6.19 -3.43 -9.37
CA SER A 49 -6.25 -1.97 -9.53
C SER A 49 -7.66 -1.39 -9.33
N THR A 50 -8.34 -1.84 -8.29
CA THR A 50 -9.72 -1.45 -7.97
C THR A 50 -9.72 -0.16 -7.16
N GLY A 51 -10.62 0.78 -7.48
CA GLY A 51 -10.80 1.98 -6.68
C GLY A 51 -11.44 1.66 -5.34
N VAL A 52 -10.75 1.96 -4.25
CA VAL A 52 -11.25 1.83 -2.88
C VAL A 52 -11.04 3.13 -2.14
N THR A 53 -11.79 3.36 -1.06
CA THR A 53 -11.73 4.60 -0.29
C THR A 53 -10.63 4.55 0.76
N GLN A 54 -10.51 3.42 1.45
CA GLN A 54 -9.55 3.21 2.52
C GLN A 54 -9.20 1.73 2.65
N VAL A 55 -7.94 1.47 3.03
CA VAL A 55 -7.47 0.12 3.36
C VAL A 55 -6.78 0.16 4.72
N ASN A 56 -7.29 -0.59 5.68
CA ASN A 56 -6.65 -0.79 6.98
C ASN A 56 -5.83 -2.07 6.92
N LEU A 57 -4.57 -2.00 7.37
CA LEU A 57 -3.62 -3.09 7.26
C LEU A 57 -2.71 -3.18 8.50
N PRO A 58 -2.35 -4.41 8.92
CA PRO A 58 -1.49 -4.66 10.06
C PRO A 58 -0.03 -4.53 9.66
N ALA A 59 0.54 -3.34 9.77
CA ALA A 59 1.97 -3.13 9.53
C ALA A 59 2.81 -3.61 10.73
N ALA A 60 4.09 -3.91 10.48
CA ALA A 60 5.01 -4.29 11.54
C ALA A 60 5.17 -3.18 12.59
N SER A 61 5.06 -1.93 12.16
CA SER A 61 5.07 -0.72 12.98
C SER A 61 3.77 -0.47 13.77
N GLY A 62 2.67 -1.16 13.43
CA GLY A 62 1.35 -1.04 14.05
C GLY A 62 0.22 -1.09 13.02
N GLU A 63 -1.01 -0.88 13.47
CA GLU A 63 -2.17 -0.79 12.57
C GLU A 63 -2.13 0.53 11.77
N MET A 64 -2.26 0.44 10.44
CA MET A 64 -2.20 1.58 9.53
C MET A 64 -3.41 1.64 8.62
N GLY A 65 -4.01 2.83 8.49
CA GLY A 65 -5.05 3.12 7.49
C GLY A 65 -4.48 3.92 6.33
N VAL A 66 -4.54 3.36 5.12
CA VAL A 66 -4.05 3.99 3.89
C VAL A 66 -5.23 4.55 3.10
N LEU A 67 -5.23 5.86 2.88
CA LEU A 67 -6.20 6.61 2.09
C LEU A 67 -5.55 7.17 0.82
N ALA A 68 -6.34 7.86 -0.01
CA ALA A 68 -5.82 8.59 -1.16
C ALA A 68 -4.71 9.58 -0.75
N ASN A 69 -3.65 9.68 -1.56
CA ASN A 69 -2.46 10.51 -1.34
C ASN A 69 -1.67 10.21 -0.06
N HIS A 70 -1.72 8.97 0.43
CA HIS A 70 -0.81 8.54 1.47
C HIS A 70 0.66 8.69 1.02
N VAL A 71 1.55 8.93 1.98
CA VAL A 71 2.99 9.04 1.72
C VAL A 71 3.50 7.71 1.14
N PRO A 72 4.27 7.71 0.04
CA PRO A 72 4.86 6.50 -0.49
C PRO A 72 5.73 5.80 0.56
N SER A 73 5.42 4.54 0.85
CA SER A 73 6.05 3.76 1.90
C SER A 73 6.09 2.27 1.51
N ILE A 74 7.01 1.55 2.12
CA ILE A 74 7.11 0.10 2.03
C ILE A 74 7.04 -0.42 3.45
N GLU A 75 5.97 -1.13 3.76
CA GLU A 75 5.72 -1.67 5.10
C GLU A 75 5.66 -3.19 5.03
N GLN A 76 6.35 -3.84 5.97
CA GLN A 76 6.17 -5.27 6.19
C GLN A 76 4.85 -5.49 6.93
N LEU A 77 4.08 -6.47 6.49
CA LEU A 77 2.82 -6.86 7.12
C LEU A 77 3.06 -7.95 8.15
N LYS A 78 2.42 -7.79 9.31
CA LYS A 78 2.24 -8.86 10.29
C LYS A 78 1.07 -9.75 9.88
N PRO A 79 1.00 -10.99 10.37
CA PRO A 79 -0.22 -11.78 10.28
C PRO A 79 -1.38 -10.98 10.90
N GLY A 80 -2.52 -10.91 10.22
CA GLY A 80 -3.64 -10.11 10.74
C GLY A 80 -4.70 -9.80 9.70
N LEU A 81 -5.68 -8.98 10.13
CA LEU A 81 -6.83 -8.64 9.32
C LEU A 81 -6.56 -7.40 8.46
N VAL A 82 -6.76 -7.54 7.16
CA VAL A 82 -6.84 -6.41 6.23
C VAL A 82 -8.29 -6.11 5.94
N GLU A 83 -8.67 -4.86 6.19
CA GLU A 83 -10.01 -4.35 5.97
C GLU A 83 -10.00 -3.37 4.79
N ILE A 84 -10.86 -3.62 3.81
CA ILE A 84 -10.95 -2.85 2.57
C ILE A 84 -12.34 -2.21 2.54
N ILE A 85 -12.35 -0.88 2.52
CA ILE A 85 -13.57 -0.08 2.45
C ILE A 85 -13.76 0.36 0.99
N GLU A 86 -14.76 -0.24 0.32
CA GLU A 86 -15.11 0.06 -1.06
C GLU A 86 -15.98 1.32 -1.16
N GLU A 87 -16.12 1.88 -2.37
CA GLU A 87 -16.77 3.18 -2.62
C GLU A 87 -18.23 3.27 -2.13
N GLY A 88 -18.91 2.14 -1.97
CA GLY A 88 -20.29 2.05 -1.47
C GLY A 88 -20.40 1.93 0.05
N GLY A 89 -19.29 2.05 0.79
CA GLY A 89 -19.25 1.79 2.24
C GLY A 89 -19.32 0.30 2.59
N ALA A 90 -19.26 -0.59 1.59
CA ALA A 90 -19.13 -2.02 1.81
C ALA A 90 -17.71 -2.33 2.27
N THR A 91 -17.62 -3.06 3.38
CA THR A 91 -16.36 -3.47 3.97
C THR A 91 -16.10 -4.94 3.68
N LYS A 92 -14.95 -5.26 3.11
CA LYS A 92 -14.48 -6.65 2.96
C LYS A 92 -13.26 -6.88 3.84
N GLN A 93 -13.22 -8.04 4.48
CA GLN A 93 -12.21 -8.39 5.47
C GLN A 93 -11.50 -9.67 5.02
N TYR A 94 -10.17 -9.59 4.95
CA TYR A 94 -9.31 -10.71 4.58
C TYR A 94 -8.26 -10.90 5.66
N PHE A 95 -8.10 -12.12 6.14
CA PHE A 95 -6.98 -12.46 7.01
C PHE A 95 -5.77 -12.79 6.12
N LEU A 96 -4.66 -12.11 6.34
CA LEU A 96 -3.40 -12.34 5.63
C LEU A 96 -2.39 -12.99 6.56
N SER A 97 -1.63 -13.96 6.06
CA SER A 97 -0.54 -14.60 6.82
C SER A 97 0.68 -13.68 7.01
N GLY A 98 0.77 -12.60 6.23
CA GLY A 98 1.86 -11.64 6.22
C GLY A 98 2.24 -11.25 4.79
N GLY A 99 3.27 -10.42 4.64
CA GLY A 99 3.74 -9.96 3.33
C GLY A 99 4.26 -8.52 3.35
N PHE A 100 4.02 -7.79 2.26
CA PHE A 100 4.42 -6.40 2.11
C PHE A 100 3.28 -5.56 1.52
N ALA A 101 3.08 -4.38 2.11
CA ALA A 101 2.27 -3.32 1.54
C ALA A 101 3.19 -2.24 0.99
N VAL A 102 3.04 -1.93 -0.29
CA VAL A 102 3.83 -0.94 -0.99
C VAL A 102 2.89 0.15 -1.46
N VAL A 103 3.00 1.34 -0.86
CA VAL A 103 2.29 2.54 -1.29
C VAL A 103 3.15 3.25 -2.33
N GLN A 104 2.66 3.35 -3.55
CA GLN A 104 3.34 4.06 -4.63
C GLN A 104 2.88 5.52 -4.70
N PRO A 105 3.69 6.40 -5.31
CA PRO A 105 3.19 7.66 -5.85
C PRO A 105 1.94 7.43 -6.74
N ASP A 106 1.09 8.45 -6.86
CA ASP A 106 -0.16 8.43 -7.64
C ASP A 106 -1.31 7.61 -7.03
N SER A 107 -1.36 7.49 -5.70
CA SER A 107 -2.45 6.80 -4.97
C SER A 107 -2.66 5.36 -5.45
N GLN A 108 -1.57 4.60 -5.58
CA GLN A 108 -1.61 3.16 -5.85
C GLN A 108 -1.10 2.41 -4.63
N LEU A 109 -1.84 1.40 -4.19
CA LEU A 109 -1.47 0.50 -3.10
C LEU A 109 -1.38 -0.92 -3.64
N SER A 110 -0.20 -1.50 -3.50
CA SER A 110 0.07 -2.89 -3.87
C SER A 110 0.32 -3.70 -2.60
N ILE A 111 -0.59 -4.62 -2.28
CA ILE A 111 -0.45 -5.56 -1.18
C ILE A 111 -0.09 -6.93 -1.75
N ASN A 112 1.09 -7.41 -1.38
CA ASN A 112 1.58 -8.73 -1.72
C ASN A 112 1.61 -9.57 -0.46
N ALA A 113 0.77 -10.60 -0.38
CA ALA A 113 0.74 -11.54 0.72
C ALA A 113 1.06 -12.95 0.22
N VAL A 114 1.52 -13.82 1.12
CA VAL A 114 1.79 -15.23 0.78
C VAL A 114 0.47 -15.99 0.68
N GLU A 115 -0.35 -15.90 1.74
CA GLU A 115 -1.67 -16.51 1.81
C GLU A 115 -2.68 -15.49 2.35
N GLY A 116 -3.92 -15.57 1.89
CA GLY A 116 -4.98 -14.67 2.30
C GLY A 116 -6.37 -15.21 2.03
N TYR A 117 -7.22 -15.26 3.05
CA TYR A 117 -8.57 -15.84 2.98
C TYR A 117 -9.58 -14.93 3.67
N PRO A 118 -10.85 -14.92 3.24
CA PRO A 118 -11.91 -14.22 3.97
C PRO A 118 -12.17 -14.89 5.32
N LEU A 119 -12.67 -14.13 6.29
CA LEU A 119 -12.90 -14.63 7.66
C LEU A 119 -13.92 -15.79 7.73
N GLU A 120 -14.82 -15.90 6.76
CA GLU A 120 -15.86 -16.92 6.70
C GLU A 120 -15.33 -18.33 6.39
N ASP A 121 -14.13 -18.44 5.82
CA ASP A 121 -13.53 -19.73 5.47
C ASP A 121 -12.82 -20.40 6.67
N PHE A 122 -12.73 -19.72 7.81
CA PHE A 122 -12.04 -20.22 8.99
C PHE A 122 -12.98 -20.92 9.98
N SER A 123 -12.55 -22.08 10.47
CA SER A 123 -13.23 -22.82 11.54
C SER A 123 -12.57 -22.55 12.90
N ALA A 124 -13.34 -22.03 13.85
CA ALA A 124 -12.88 -21.77 15.21
C ALA A 124 -12.37 -23.03 15.95
N ASP A 125 -12.98 -24.19 15.69
CA ASP A 125 -12.59 -25.45 16.31
C ASP A 125 -11.24 -25.94 15.79
N ALA A 126 -11.00 -25.79 14.48
CA ALA A 126 -9.71 -26.13 13.87
C ALA A 126 -8.59 -25.24 14.42
N ILE A 127 -8.83 -23.94 14.55
CA ILE A 127 -7.86 -22.99 15.12
C ILE A 127 -7.50 -23.38 16.55
N ARG A 128 -8.48 -23.68 17.40
CA ARG A 128 -8.23 -24.09 18.80
C ARG A 128 -7.44 -25.40 18.88
N SER A 129 -7.72 -26.36 18.01
CA SER A 129 -6.96 -27.61 17.95
C SER A 129 -5.50 -27.36 17.56
N GLN A 130 -5.26 -26.52 16.53
CA GLN A 130 -3.92 -26.19 16.07
C GLN A 130 -3.13 -25.39 17.12
N ILE A 131 -3.76 -24.45 17.83
CA ILE A 131 -3.12 -23.74 18.95
C ILE A 131 -2.66 -24.73 20.01
N ALA A 132 -3.49 -25.70 20.39
CA ALA A 132 -3.13 -26.69 21.41
C ALA A 132 -1.98 -27.61 20.96
N GLU A 133 -1.85 -27.88 19.65
CA GLU A 133 -0.75 -28.65 19.08
C GLU A 133 0.54 -27.84 19.05
N ALA A 134 0.50 -26.63 18.48
CA ALA A 134 1.64 -25.72 18.41
C ALA A 134 2.15 -25.34 19.81
N GLN A 135 1.27 -25.18 20.81
CA GLN A 135 1.67 -24.95 22.21
C GLN A 135 2.43 -26.12 22.83
N LYS A 136 2.12 -27.37 22.45
CA LYS A 136 2.86 -28.54 22.94
C LYS A 136 4.27 -28.58 22.36
N ILE A 137 4.42 -28.23 21.09
CA ILE A 137 5.71 -28.21 20.40
C ILE A 137 6.57 -27.06 20.95
N ALA A 138 5.99 -25.87 21.10
CA ALA A 138 6.69 -24.69 21.62
C ALA A 138 7.21 -24.85 23.05
N ASN A 139 6.51 -25.62 23.89
CA ASN A 139 6.92 -25.93 25.28
C ASN A 139 7.71 -27.24 25.39
N GLY A 140 7.89 -27.97 24.28
CA GLY A 140 8.65 -29.21 24.23
C GLY A 140 10.16 -28.98 24.26
N SER A 141 10.90 -30.07 24.26
CA SER A 141 12.38 -30.11 24.23
C SER A 141 12.91 -30.48 22.83
N GLY A 142 12.26 -29.97 21.78
CA GLY A 142 12.66 -30.14 20.38
C GLY A 142 13.91 -29.35 20.00
N SER A 143 14.24 -29.33 18.71
CA SER A 143 15.33 -28.49 18.22
C SER A 143 14.96 -27.00 18.34
N GLU A 144 15.94 -26.11 18.43
CA GLU A 144 15.68 -24.66 18.52
C GLU A 144 14.89 -24.15 17.30
N GLN A 145 15.04 -24.81 16.15
CA GLN A 145 14.33 -24.48 14.92
C GLN A 145 12.83 -24.83 15.03
N ASP A 146 12.51 -26.04 15.52
CA ASP A 146 11.12 -26.47 15.72
C ASP A 146 10.39 -25.57 16.73
N ILE A 147 11.10 -25.17 17.79
CA ILE A 147 10.56 -24.27 18.81
C ILE A 147 10.31 -22.87 18.23
N ALA A 148 11.19 -22.38 17.35
CA ALA A 148 11.01 -21.09 16.69
C ALA A 148 9.83 -21.11 15.70
N GLU A 149 9.70 -22.17 14.91
CA GLU A 149 8.58 -22.36 13.98
C GLU A 149 7.25 -22.44 14.72
N ALA A 150 7.17 -23.25 15.79
CA ALA A 150 5.97 -23.35 16.61
C ALA A 150 5.58 -22.00 17.25
N LYS A 151 6.54 -21.16 17.62
CA LYS A 151 6.25 -19.81 18.14
C LYS A 151 5.67 -18.88 17.07
N ILE A 152 6.18 -18.95 15.83
CA ILE A 152 5.66 -18.17 14.71
C ILE A 152 4.24 -18.64 14.38
N GLU A 153 4.01 -19.96 14.36
CA GLU A 153 2.69 -20.55 14.13
C GLU A 153 1.69 -20.10 15.22
N LEU A 154 2.10 -20.11 16.49
CA LEU A 154 1.27 -19.61 17.58
C LEU A 154 0.89 -18.14 17.42
N ASP A 155 1.84 -17.27 17.05
CA ASP A 155 1.58 -15.85 16.84
C ASP A 155 0.51 -15.63 15.76
N VAL A 156 0.59 -16.39 14.66
CA VAL A 156 -0.40 -16.36 13.57
C VAL A 156 -1.77 -16.86 14.05
N LEU A 157 -1.80 -18.00 14.74
CA LEU A 157 -3.05 -18.63 15.19
C LEU A 157 -3.75 -17.85 16.30
N GLU A 158 -3.01 -17.26 17.23
CA GLU A 158 -3.55 -16.38 18.27
C GLU A 158 -4.16 -15.12 17.64
N THR A 159 -3.46 -14.54 16.67
CA THR A 159 -4.00 -13.39 15.92
C THR A 159 -5.27 -13.77 15.16
N LEU A 160 -5.30 -14.95 14.53
CA LEU A 160 -6.49 -15.44 13.84
C LEU A 160 -7.66 -15.68 14.82
N GLN A 161 -7.40 -16.29 15.98
CA GLN A 161 -8.39 -16.52 17.02
C GLN A 161 -9.00 -15.21 17.55
N ALA A 162 -8.22 -14.12 17.62
CA ALA A 162 -8.73 -12.83 18.06
C ALA A 162 -9.79 -12.25 17.11
N HIS A 163 -9.75 -12.62 15.82
CA HIS A 163 -10.64 -12.08 14.78
C HIS A 163 -11.78 -13.03 14.39
N VAL A 164 -11.62 -14.35 14.60
CA VAL A 164 -12.66 -15.35 14.38
C VAL A 164 -13.46 -15.55 15.68
N LYS A 165 -14.76 -15.22 15.66
CA LYS A 165 -15.66 -15.37 16.82
C LYS A 165 -16.24 -16.76 16.96
#